data_AF-A0A7C5HTX7-F1
#
_entry.id   AF-A0A7C5HTX7-F1
#
_cell.length_a   1.000
_cell.length_b   1.000
_cell.length_c   1.000
_cell.angle_alpha   90.00
_cell.angle_beta   90.00
_cell.angle_gamma   90.00
#
_symmetry.space_group_name_H-M   'P 1'
#
loop_
_entity.id
_entity.type
_entity.pdbx_description
1 polymer ?
#
loop_
_entity_poly.entity_id
_entity_poly.type
_entity_poly.pdbx_seq_one_letter_code
_entity_poly.pdbx_strand_id
1 'polypeptide(L)'
;MLELSELRRKNLELAKKRFKESVNTDLLIINAINNFEELQKIINTLTKKLREWYSLYFPELDREVQDNEAFVRLLIKKNKKELLNELGLKESIGAELNKEDLEPIISLARLINNLIKEKHLLEEYLERTMRSYCPETSTISGALIGAKLLRGAGSLKKLAMMRSSTIQLLGAEKALFRHIRTGAKPPKYGYLMQHPLVQNAKKKDKGRVARALADKIFICARVDYFKGAPIAARLLDELEEKFKKKSSTE
;
A
#
# COMPACT_ATOMS: atom_id res chain seq x y z
N MET A 1 -14.15 17.36 -50.88
CA MET A 1 -14.81 16.70 -49.72
C MET A 1 -14.21 15.33 -49.35
N LEU A 2 -13.69 14.53 -50.29
CA LEU A 2 -13.06 13.23 -49.98
C LEU A 2 -11.74 13.32 -49.16
N GLU A 3 -10.93 14.36 -49.33
CA GLU A 3 -9.64 14.46 -48.61
C GLU A 3 -9.80 14.67 -47.10
N LEU A 4 -10.81 15.42 -46.66
CA LEU A 4 -11.00 15.73 -45.24
C LEU A 4 -11.53 14.51 -44.47
N SER A 5 -12.39 13.70 -45.10
CA SER A 5 -12.88 12.46 -44.50
C SER A 5 -11.78 11.40 -44.43
N GLU A 6 -10.92 11.31 -45.44
CA GLU A 6 -9.76 10.41 -45.42
C GLU A 6 -8.70 10.84 -44.39
N LEU A 7 -8.41 12.14 -44.30
CA LEU A 7 -7.51 12.70 -43.28
C LEU A 7 -8.05 12.44 -41.86
N ARG A 8 -9.35 12.66 -41.64
CA ARG A 8 -10.01 12.35 -40.37
C ARG A 8 -9.87 10.87 -40.02
N ARG A 9 -10.07 9.97 -40.99
CA ARG A 9 -9.92 8.52 -40.80
C ARG A 9 -8.49 8.15 -40.42
N LYS A 10 -7.48 8.64 -41.16
CA LYS A 10 -6.05 8.38 -40.88
C LYS A 10 -5.64 8.92 -39.50
N ASN A 11 -6.10 10.12 -39.13
CA ASN A 11 -5.84 10.69 -37.81
C ASN A 11 -6.49 9.85 -36.69
N LEU A 12 -7.70 9.33 -36.93
CA LEU A 12 -8.40 8.49 -35.96
C LEU A 12 -7.73 7.12 -35.82
N GLU A 13 -7.23 6.52 -36.92
CA GLU A 13 -6.40 5.32 -36.89
C GLU A 13 -5.09 5.55 -36.12
N LEU A 14 -4.40 6.67 -36.37
CA LEU A 14 -3.17 7.04 -35.65
C LEU A 14 -3.43 7.25 -34.15
N ALA A 15 -4.52 7.95 -33.80
CA ALA A 15 -4.91 8.17 -32.41
C ALA A 15 -5.22 6.84 -31.70
N LYS A 16 -5.96 5.94 -32.35
CA LYS A 16 -6.21 4.58 -31.84
C LYS A 16 -4.92 3.79 -31.62
N LYS A 17 -3.97 3.88 -32.56
CA LYS A 17 -2.67 3.20 -32.44
C LYS A 17 -1.88 3.74 -31.25
N ARG A 18 -1.74 5.07 -31.15
CA ARG A 18 -1.06 5.73 -30.01
C ARG A 18 -1.70 5.40 -28.67
N PHE A 19 -3.03 5.27 -28.61
CA PHE A 19 -3.73 4.87 -27.40
C PHE A 19 -3.45 3.42 -27.00
N LYS A 20 -3.37 2.50 -27.97
CA LYS A 20 -2.98 1.11 -27.67
C LYS A 20 -1.54 1.04 -27.15
N GLU A 21 -0.64 1.82 -27.75
CA GLU A 21 0.77 1.88 -27.35
C GLU A 21 1.00 2.59 -26.01
N SER A 22 0.06 3.43 -25.55
CA SER A 22 0.17 4.10 -24.26
C SER A 22 -0.13 3.19 -23.07
N VAL A 23 -0.85 2.07 -23.29
CA VAL A 23 -1.07 1.05 -22.26
C VAL A 23 0.23 0.31 -22.02
N ASN A 24 0.87 0.62 -20.89
CA ASN A 24 2.15 0.05 -20.51
C ASN A 24 2.11 -0.52 -19.08
N THR A 25 3.17 -1.21 -18.70
CA THR A 25 3.31 -1.84 -17.38
C THR A 25 3.25 -0.83 -16.24
N ASP A 26 3.77 0.40 -16.43
CA ASP A 26 3.66 1.48 -15.44
C ASP A 26 2.18 1.74 -15.08
N LEU A 27 1.30 1.89 -16.08
CA LEU A 27 -0.11 2.14 -15.85
C LEU A 27 -0.80 0.98 -15.14
N LEU A 28 -0.45 -0.26 -15.47
CA LEU A 28 -1.00 -1.44 -14.80
C LEU A 28 -0.61 -1.47 -13.32
N ILE A 29 0.66 -1.22 -13.00
CA ILE A 29 1.16 -1.15 -11.61
C ILE A 29 0.46 0.00 -10.85
N ILE A 30 0.38 1.19 -11.46
CA ILE A 30 -0.23 2.37 -10.84
C ILE A 30 -1.71 2.15 -10.55
N ASN A 31 -2.46 1.54 -11.47
CA ASN A 31 -3.86 1.21 -11.24
C ASN A 31 -4.02 0.12 -10.17
N ALA A 32 -3.18 -0.91 -10.18
CA ALA A 32 -3.22 -1.96 -9.18
C ALA A 32 -2.94 -1.43 -7.76
N ILE A 33 -1.93 -0.55 -7.57
CA ILE A 33 -1.65 0.02 -6.23
C ILE A 33 -2.75 0.98 -5.77
N ASN A 34 -3.38 1.72 -6.69
CA ASN A 34 -4.54 2.57 -6.36
C ASN A 34 -5.72 1.73 -5.87
N ASN A 35 -6.05 0.66 -6.60
CA ASN A 35 -7.13 -0.26 -6.22
C ASN A 35 -6.82 -0.99 -4.92
N PHE A 36 -5.56 -1.41 -4.70
CA PHE A 36 -5.13 -2.02 -3.46
C PHE A 36 -5.33 -1.08 -2.26
N GLU A 37 -4.89 0.19 -2.36
CA GLU A 37 -5.07 1.15 -1.26
C GLU A 37 -6.55 1.51 -1.05
N GLU A 38 -7.36 1.56 -2.10
CA GLU A 38 -8.79 1.84 -1.97
C GLU A 38 -9.54 0.67 -1.32
N LEU A 39 -9.25 -0.56 -1.74
CA LEU A 39 -9.76 -1.77 -1.09
C LEU A 39 -9.37 -1.81 0.39
N GLN A 40 -8.14 -1.46 0.74
CA GLN A 40 -7.71 -1.40 2.13
C GLN A 40 -8.53 -0.40 2.95
N LYS A 41 -8.87 0.77 2.40
CA LYS A 41 -9.75 1.75 3.08
C LYS A 41 -11.17 1.22 3.22
N ILE A 42 -11.72 0.59 2.18
CA ILE A 42 -13.07 0.02 2.18
C ILE A 42 -13.15 -1.09 3.24
N ILE A 43 -12.21 -2.04 3.26
CA ILE A 43 -12.12 -3.11 4.25
C ILE A 43 -12.08 -2.54 5.66
N ASN A 44 -11.22 -1.54 5.91
CA ASN A 44 -11.11 -0.92 7.23
C ASN A 44 -12.42 -0.22 7.66
N THR A 45 -13.08 0.45 6.73
CA THR A 45 -14.34 1.17 7.01
C THR A 45 -15.47 0.18 7.29
N LEU A 46 -15.62 -0.85 6.46
CA LEU A 46 -16.63 -1.89 6.63
C LEU A 46 -16.38 -2.71 7.91
N THR A 47 -15.12 -3.02 8.24
CA THR A 47 -14.79 -3.77 9.46
C THR A 47 -15.14 -2.97 10.72
N LYS A 48 -14.90 -1.65 10.74
CA LYS A 48 -15.35 -0.80 11.85
C LYS A 48 -16.87 -0.82 12.00
N LYS A 49 -17.61 -0.76 10.90
CA LYS A 49 -19.08 -0.84 10.92
C LYS A 49 -19.58 -2.21 11.35
N LEU A 50 -18.92 -3.29 10.91
CA LEU A 50 -19.20 -4.65 11.37
C LEU A 50 -18.96 -4.79 12.88
N ARG A 51 -17.86 -4.24 13.40
CA ARG A 51 -17.55 -4.23 14.84
C ARG A 51 -18.63 -3.49 15.63
N GLU A 52 -18.96 -2.26 15.23
CA GLU A 52 -20.04 -1.47 15.85
C GLU A 52 -21.36 -2.26 15.88
N TRP A 53 -21.71 -2.93 14.79
CA TRP A 53 -22.97 -3.68 14.68
C TRP A 53 -22.96 -4.99 15.50
N TYR A 54 -21.89 -5.78 15.41
CA TYR A 54 -21.77 -7.04 16.13
C TYR A 54 -21.59 -6.82 17.65
N SER A 55 -21.02 -5.70 18.07
CA SER A 55 -20.90 -5.33 19.49
C SER A 55 -22.24 -5.14 20.19
N LEU A 56 -23.35 -4.96 19.46
CA LEU A 56 -24.69 -4.99 20.06
C LEU A 56 -25.02 -6.38 20.62
N TYR A 57 -24.49 -7.43 19.99
CA TYR A 57 -24.71 -8.84 20.34
C TYR A 57 -23.61 -9.43 21.23
N PHE A 58 -22.34 -9.06 20.97
CA PHE A 58 -21.19 -9.58 21.71
C PHE A 58 -20.04 -8.54 21.81
N PRO A 59 -20.16 -7.54 22.70
CA PRO A 59 -19.21 -6.42 22.81
C PRO A 59 -17.82 -6.83 23.32
N GLU A 60 -17.71 -7.94 24.05
CA GLU A 60 -16.44 -8.41 24.61
C GLU A 60 -15.46 -8.82 23.51
N LEU A 61 -15.96 -9.35 22.39
CA LEU A 61 -15.11 -9.78 21.27
C LEU A 61 -14.35 -8.60 20.63
N ASP A 62 -14.95 -7.42 20.57
CA ASP A 62 -14.31 -6.23 20.00
C ASP A 62 -13.13 -5.75 20.86
N ARG A 63 -13.21 -5.93 22.18
CA ARG A 63 -12.15 -5.55 23.12
C ARG A 63 -10.95 -6.49 23.01
N GLU A 64 -11.21 -7.78 22.92
CA GLU A 64 -10.18 -8.82 22.92
C GLU A 64 -9.46 -8.92 21.57
N VAL A 65 -10.19 -8.79 20.45
CA VAL A 65 -9.64 -9.02 19.12
C VAL A 65 -9.36 -7.69 18.41
N GLN A 66 -8.12 -7.22 18.55
CA GLN A 66 -7.66 -5.98 17.91
C GLN A 66 -7.45 -6.13 16.39
N ASP A 67 -7.03 -7.31 15.92
CA ASP A 67 -6.79 -7.55 14.49
C ASP A 67 -8.11 -7.68 13.71
N ASN A 68 -8.25 -6.87 12.66
CA ASN A 68 -9.47 -6.79 11.85
C ASN A 68 -9.76 -8.08 11.07
N GLU A 69 -8.72 -8.72 10.54
CA GLU A 69 -8.88 -9.94 9.75
C GLU A 69 -9.20 -11.14 10.65
N ALA A 70 -8.53 -11.25 11.81
CA ALA A 70 -8.86 -12.22 12.84
C ALA A 70 -10.29 -12.07 13.33
N PHE A 71 -10.74 -10.83 13.60
CA PHE A 71 -12.12 -10.56 14.02
C PHE A 71 -13.12 -11.10 12.99
N VAL A 72 -12.97 -10.70 11.72
CA VAL A 72 -13.85 -11.17 10.63
C VAL A 72 -13.83 -12.71 10.49
N ARG A 73 -12.65 -13.34 10.60
CA ARG A 73 -12.52 -14.80 10.54
C ARG A 73 -13.22 -15.51 11.70
N LEU A 74 -13.15 -14.96 12.91
CA LEU A 74 -13.81 -15.54 14.09
C LEU A 74 -15.33 -15.48 13.94
N LEU A 75 -15.88 -14.35 13.49
CA LEU A 75 -17.33 -14.17 13.25
C LEU A 75 -17.89 -15.19 12.25
N ILE A 76 -17.10 -15.61 11.26
CA ILE A 76 -17.53 -16.57 10.24
C ILE A 76 -17.43 -18.01 10.75
N LYS A 77 -16.43 -18.31 11.59
CA LYS A 77 -16.08 -19.68 11.98
C LYS A 77 -16.73 -20.18 13.25
N LYS A 78 -17.04 -19.28 14.19
CA LYS A 78 -17.42 -19.65 15.56
C LYS A 78 -18.72 -19.01 15.99
N ASN A 79 -19.45 -19.75 16.82
CA ASN A 79 -20.67 -19.26 17.46
C ASN A 79 -20.34 -18.53 18.78
N LYS A 80 -21.26 -17.69 19.28
CA LYS A 80 -21.10 -16.92 20.53
C LYS A 80 -20.65 -17.79 21.72
N LYS A 81 -21.22 -18.99 21.87
CA LYS A 81 -20.87 -19.93 22.96
C LYS A 81 -19.42 -20.42 22.89
N GLU A 82 -18.93 -20.71 21.70
CA GLU A 82 -17.54 -21.14 21.49
C GLU A 82 -16.57 -20.00 21.79
N LEU A 83 -16.91 -18.79 21.33
CA LEU A 83 -16.10 -17.60 21.61
C LEU A 83 -16.09 -17.24 23.10
N LEU A 84 -17.21 -17.37 23.81
CA LEU A 84 -17.28 -17.19 25.26
C LEU A 84 -16.33 -18.14 25.99
N ASN A 85 -16.35 -19.43 25.64
CA ASN A 85 -15.46 -20.42 26.24
C ASN A 85 -13.98 -20.10 25.99
N GLU A 86 -13.63 -19.67 24.78
CA GLU A 86 -12.25 -19.31 24.44
C GLU A 86 -11.76 -18.04 25.13
N LEU A 87 -12.66 -17.09 25.38
CA LEU A 87 -12.37 -15.89 26.14
C LEU A 87 -12.44 -16.12 27.66
N GLY A 88 -12.79 -17.32 28.12
CA GLY A 88 -12.95 -17.64 29.54
C GLY A 88 -14.13 -16.90 30.19
N LEU A 89 -15.10 -16.45 29.39
CA LEU A 89 -16.26 -15.69 29.83
C LEU A 89 -17.47 -16.62 29.98
N LYS A 90 -18.19 -16.52 31.09
CA LYS A 90 -19.39 -17.34 31.34
C LYS A 90 -20.61 -16.81 30.59
N GLU A 91 -20.74 -15.49 30.50
CA GLU A 91 -21.86 -14.80 29.90
C GLU A 91 -21.37 -13.53 29.18
N SER A 92 -22.16 -13.05 28.23
CA SER A 92 -21.93 -11.77 27.56
C SER A 92 -22.98 -10.76 28.00
N ILE A 93 -22.58 -9.50 28.14
CA ILE A 93 -23.49 -8.37 28.43
C ILE A 93 -24.27 -7.91 27.18
N GLY A 94 -23.96 -8.44 26.00
CA GLY A 94 -24.64 -8.07 24.76
C GLY A 94 -26.07 -8.56 24.68
N ALA A 95 -26.87 -7.93 23.83
CA ALA A 95 -28.25 -8.35 23.59
C ALA A 95 -28.30 -9.73 22.95
N GLU A 96 -29.39 -10.47 23.16
CA GLU A 96 -29.66 -11.67 22.38
C GLU A 96 -30.35 -11.26 21.07
N LEU A 97 -29.73 -11.65 19.94
CA LEU A 97 -30.28 -11.44 18.61
C LEU A 97 -30.82 -12.77 18.06
N ASN A 98 -31.92 -12.71 17.32
CA ASN A 98 -32.43 -13.87 16.63
C ASN A 98 -31.54 -14.19 15.40
N LYS A 99 -31.80 -15.34 14.75
CA LYS A 99 -31.03 -15.75 13.57
C LYS A 99 -31.25 -14.81 12.37
N GLU A 100 -32.43 -14.22 12.26
CA GLU A 100 -32.80 -13.32 11.15
C GLU A 100 -32.01 -12.00 11.21
N ASP A 101 -31.75 -11.49 12.41
CA ASP A 101 -30.95 -10.29 12.67
C ASP A 101 -29.44 -10.58 12.56
N LEU A 102 -29.01 -11.79 12.94
CA LEU A 102 -27.61 -12.21 12.86
C LEU A 102 -27.14 -12.51 11.44
N GLU A 103 -27.99 -13.07 10.57
CA GLU A 103 -27.57 -13.47 9.22
C GLU A 103 -27.03 -12.30 8.37
N PRO A 104 -27.66 -11.10 8.35
CA PRO A 104 -27.09 -9.93 7.68
C PRO A 104 -25.70 -9.54 8.21
N ILE A 105 -25.46 -9.67 9.51
CA ILE A 105 -24.17 -9.34 10.15
C ILE A 105 -23.11 -10.33 9.69
N ILE A 106 -23.41 -11.62 9.72
CA ILE A 106 -22.51 -12.68 9.25
C ILE A 106 -22.28 -12.57 7.74
N SER A 107 -23.30 -12.22 6.96
CA SER A 107 -23.20 -11.98 5.53
C SER A 107 -22.22 -10.84 5.22
N LEU A 108 -22.30 -9.73 5.96
CA LEU A 108 -21.33 -8.63 5.86
C LEU A 108 -19.92 -9.09 6.20
N ALA A 109 -19.74 -9.91 7.25
CA ALA A 109 -18.45 -10.50 7.59
C ALA A 109 -17.89 -11.36 6.43
N ARG A 110 -18.72 -12.20 5.81
CA ARG A 110 -18.33 -13.01 4.64
C ARG A 110 -17.91 -12.13 3.46
N LEU A 111 -18.64 -11.05 3.18
CA LEU A 111 -18.28 -10.09 2.13
C LEU A 111 -16.91 -9.44 2.41
N ILE A 112 -16.69 -8.96 3.64
CA ILE A 112 -15.40 -8.36 4.04
C ILE A 112 -14.27 -9.39 3.90
N ASN A 113 -14.48 -10.64 4.29
CA ASN A 113 -13.50 -11.71 4.13
C ASN A 113 -13.15 -11.96 2.66
N ASN A 114 -14.12 -11.88 1.75
CA ASN A 114 -13.87 -11.97 0.31
C ASN A 114 -13.05 -10.77 -0.19
N LEU A 115 -13.37 -9.55 0.25
CA LEU A 115 -12.59 -8.36 -0.10
C LEU A 115 -11.13 -8.47 0.40
N ILE A 116 -10.91 -9.06 1.58
CA ILE A 116 -9.57 -9.32 2.10
C ILE A 116 -8.80 -10.30 1.20
N LYS A 117 -9.44 -11.37 0.73
CA LYS A 117 -8.83 -12.30 -0.23
C LYS A 117 -8.45 -11.61 -1.54
N GLU A 118 -9.35 -10.81 -2.11
CA GLU A 118 -9.08 -10.03 -3.33
C GLU A 118 -7.91 -9.04 -3.13
N LYS A 119 -7.83 -8.40 -1.96
CA LYS A 119 -6.70 -7.54 -1.60
C LYS A 119 -5.37 -8.31 -1.63
N HIS A 120 -5.33 -9.54 -1.12
CA HIS A 120 -4.14 -10.39 -1.18
C HIS A 120 -3.77 -10.81 -2.61
N LEU A 121 -4.76 -11.14 -3.45
CA LEU A 121 -4.50 -11.43 -4.86
C LEU A 121 -3.87 -10.24 -5.60
N LEU A 122 -4.32 -9.02 -5.30
CA LEU A 122 -3.71 -7.80 -5.83
C LEU A 122 -2.29 -7.55 -5.30
N GLU A 123 -2.04 -7.89 -4.04
CA GLU A 123 -0.70 -7.82 -3.44
C GLU A 123 0.27 -8.75 -4.15
N GLU A 124 -0.10 -10.02 -4.34
CA GLU A 124 0.70 -11.00 -5.09
C GLU A 124 0.93 -10.57 -6.54
N TYR A 125 -0.11 -10.03 -7.20
CA TYR A 125 0.02 -9.47 -8.55
C TYR A 125 1.04 -8.32 -8.60
N LEU A 126 0.97 -7.39 -7.63
CA LEU A 126 1.91 -6.27 -7.52
C LEU A 126 3.33 -6.77 -7.28
N GLU A 127 3.53 -7.74 -6.38
CA GLU A 127 4.85 -8.33 -6.12
C GLU A 127 5.47 -8.95 -7.37
N ARG A 128 4.72 -9.81 -8.07
CA ARG A 128 5.20 -10.44 -9.30
C ARG A 128 5.51 -9.42 -10.39
N THR A 129 4.62 -8.46 -10.59
CA THR A 129 4.76 -7.46 -11.67
C THR A 129 5.91 -6.50 -11.38
N MET A 130 6.05 -6.04 -10.13
CA MET A 130 7.16 -5.17 -9.70
C MET A 130 8.51 -5.86 -9.83
N ARG A 131 8.63 -7.12 -9.38
CA ARG A 131 9.88 -7.90 -9.50
C ARG A 131 10.30 -8.11 -10.96
N SER A 132 9.33 -8.28 -11.86
CA SER A 132 9.60 -8.43 -13.29
C SER A 132 9.97 -7.11 -13.97
N TYR A 133 9.27 -6.02 -13.62
CA TYR A 133 9.41 -4.74 -14.33
C TYR A 133 10.52 -3.82 -13.77
N CYS A 134 10.72 -3.82 -12.46
CA CYS A 134 11.70 -2.99 -11.75
C CYS A 134 12.31 -3.76 -10.57
N PRO A 135 13.09 -4.83 -10.86
CA PRO A 135 13.65 -5.73 -9.85
C PRO A 135 14.49 -5.01 -8.81
N GLU A 136 15.30 -4.03 -9.19
CA GLU A 136 16.24 -3.37 -8.28
C GLU A 136 15.48 -2.46 -7.30
N THR A 137 14.52 -1.70 -7.81
CA THR A 137 13.64 -0.85 -6.99
C THR A 137 12.77 -1.70 -6.08
N SER A 138 12.26 -2.83 -6.57
CA SER A 138 11.46 -3.77 -5.79
C SER A 138 12.25 -4.40 -4.64
N THR A 139 13.50 -4.82 -4.87
CA THR A 139 14.36 -5.39 -3.83
C THR A 139 14.68 -4.38 -2.72
N ILE A 140 14.96 -3.12 -3.07
CA ILE A 140 15.38 -2.14 -2.06
C ILE A 140 14.23 -1.48 -1.29
N SER A 141 13.07 -1.31 -1.92
CA SER A 141 11.93 -0.61 -1.31
C SER A 141 10.78 -1.53 -0.92
N GLY A 142 10.73 -2.76 -1.45
CA GLY A 142 9.55 -3.62 -1.42
C GLY A 142 8.56 -3.26 -2.52
N ALA A 143 7.77 -4.23 -2.97
CA ALA A 143 6.85 -4.06 -4.11
C ALA A 143 5.80 -2.96 -3.89
N LEU A 144 5.17 -2.93 -2.70
CA LEU A 144 4.12 -1.94 -2.39
C LEU A 144 4.66 -0.51 -2.36
N ILE A 145 5.81 -0.28 -1.72
CA ILE A 145 6.40 1.07 -1.63
C ILE A 145 6.91 1.48 -3.02
N GLY A 146 7.59 0.58 -3.75
CA GLY A 146 8.02 0.82 -5.13
C GLY A 146 6.86 1.20 -6.04
N ALA A 147 5.72 0.50 -5.95
CA ALA A 147 4.52 0.82 -6.72
C ALA A 147 3.95 2.21 -6.34
N LYS A 148 3.97 2.58 -5.05
CA LYS A 148 3.58 3.94 -4.61
C LYS A 148 4.51 5.03 -5.12
N LEU A 149 5.82 4.75 -5.19
CA LEU A 149 6.81 5.66 -5.77
C LEU A 149 6.59 5.84 -7.28
N LEU A 150 6.33 4.75 -8.00
CA LEU A 150 5.97 4.80 -9.42
C LEU A 150 4.69 5.62 -9.64
N ARG A 151 3.66 5.42 -8.80
CA ARG A 151 2.46 6.26 -8.83
C ARG A 151 2.78 7.73 -8.58
N GLY A 152 3.56 8.05 -7.55
CA GLY A 152 3.94 9.43 -7.22
C GLY A 152 4.72 10.11 -8.35
N ALA A 153 5.54 9.35 -9.08
CA ALA A 153 6.29 9.84 -10.23
C ALA A 153 5.48 9.85 -11.54
N GLY A 154 4.52 8.94 -11.68
CA GLY A 154 3.68 8.71 -12.86
C GLY A 154 4.26 7.73 -13.88
N SER A 155 5.54 7.38 -13.81
CA SER A 155 6.17 6.29 -14.58
C SER A 155 7.58 6.01 -14.08
N LEU A 156 8.13 4.84 -14.43
CA LEU A 156 9.52 4.48 -14.13
C LEU A 156 10.51 5.48 -14.75
N LYS A 157 10.25 5.93 -15.99
CA LYS A 157 11.06 6.97 -16.64
C LYS A 157 11.11 8.25 -15.81
N LYS A 158 9.96 8.73 -15.34
CA LYS A 158 9.92 9.95 -14.52
C LYS A 158 10.62 9.73 -13.19
N LEU A 159 10.42 8.58 -12.56
CA LEU A 159 11.08 8.23 -11.30
C LEU A 159 12.61 8.23 -11.45
N ALA A 160 13.14 7.61 -12.50
CA ALA A 160 14.58 7.56 -12.79
C ALA A 160 15.21 8.95 -13.05
N MET A 161 14.41 9.92 -13.49
CA MET A 161 14.86 11.29 -13.76
C MET A 161 14.71 12.22 -12.53
N MET A 162 14.00 11.79 -11.48
CA MET A 162 13.85 12.57 -10.26
C MET A 162 15.15 12.61 -9.46
N ARG A 163 15.34 13.68 -8.68
CA ARG A 163 16.41 13.76 -7.68
C ARG A 163 16.06 12.90 -6.46
N SER A 164 17.06 12.36 -5.76
CA SER A 164 16.87 11.64 -4.49
C SER A 164 16.03 12.44 -3.47
N SER A 165 16.27 13.75 -3.34
CA SER A 165 15.49 14.62 -2.45
C SER A 165 13.99 14.69 -2.82
N THR A 166 13.66 14.56 -4.10
CA THR A 166 12.27 14.49 -4.56
C THR A 166 11.66 13.13 -4.23
N ILE A 167 12.40 12.04 -4.51
CA ILE A 167 11.99 10.66 -4.19
C ILE A 167 11.71 10.51 -2.68
N GLN A 168 12.56 11.11 -1.83
CA GLN A 168 12.38 11.12 -0.37
C GLN A 168 11.02 11.66 0.07
N LEU A 169 10.49 12.64 -0.66
CA LEU A 169 9.29 13.40 -0.30
C LEU A 169 8.03 13.00 -1.08
N LEU A 170 8.11 12.05 -2.01
CA LEU A 170 6.94 11.52 -2.72
C LEU A 170 5.90 10.99 -1.73
N GLY A 171 4.66 11.48 -1.84
CA GLY A 171 3.56 11.20 -0.91
C GLY A 171 3.41 12.21 0.25
N ALA A 172 4.30 13.19 0.37
CA ALA A 172 4.24 14.26 1.37
C ALA A 172 4.00 15.65 0.75
N GLU A 173 3.48 15.71 -0.48
CA GLU A 173 3.34 16.93 -1.28
C GLU A 173 2.52 17.99 -0.54
N LYS A 174 1.39 17.60 0.09
CA LYS A 174 0.56 18.52 0.87
C LYS A 174 1.32 19.21 1.99
N ALA A 175 2.17 18.47 2.71
CA ALA A 175 2.98 19.02 3.79
C ALA A 175 4.14 19.88 3.25
N LEU A 176 4.74 19.47 2.13
CA LEU A 176 5.79 20.21 1.45
C LEU A 176 5.28 21.56 0.94
N PHE A 177 4.13 21.58 0.26
CA PHE A 177 3.52 22.82 -0.22
C PHE A 177 3.07 23.73 0.91
N ARG A 178 2.64 23.17 2.04
CA ARG A 178 2.38 23.95 3.26
C ARG A 178 3.66 24.62 3.78
N HIS A 179 4.77 23.90 3.86
CA HIS A 179 6.07 24.47 4.24
C HIS A 179 6.46 25.63 3.31
N ILE A 180 6.37 25.42 2.00
CA ILE A 180 6.73 26.45 1.01
C ILE A 180 5.83 27.70 1.15
N ARG A 181 4.53 27.52 1.41
CA ARG A 181 3.58 28.64 1.49
C ARG A 181 3.60 29.38 2.83
N THR A 182 3.78 28.67 3.94
CA THR A 182 3.58 29.23 5.29
C THR A 182 4.83 29.19 6.17
N GLY A 183 5.96 28.66 5.68
CA GLY A 183 7.17 28.47 6.48
C GLY A 183 7.08 27.39 7.56
N ALA A 184 6.00 26.59 7.60
CA ALA A 184 5.83 25.50 8.58
C ALA A 184 6.96 24.46 8.45
N LYS A 185 7.27 23.67 9.48
CA LYS A 185 8.40 22.71 9.40
C LYS A 185 8.28 21.75 8.18
N PRO A 186 9.36 21.55 7.39
CA PRO A 186 9.31 20.70 6.20
C PRO A 186 9.08 19.22 6.55
N PRO A 187 8.40 18.46 5.68
CA PRO A 187 8.31 17.01 5.83
C PRO A 187 9.68 16.35 5.65
N LYS A 188 9.92 15.27 6.38
CA LYS A 188 11.20 14.52 6.35
C LYS A 188 11.16 13.30 5.43
N TYR A 189 9.97 12.84 5.07
CA TYR A 189 9.72 11.62 4.29
C TYR A 189 8.27 11.62 3.81
N GLY A 190 8.00 10.92 2.72
CA GLY A 190 6.64 10.58 2.28
C GLY A 190 6.36 9.09 2.39
N TYR A 191 6.14 8.39 1.27
CA TYR A 191 5.85 6.95 1.24
C TYR A 191 6.92 6.09 1.92
N LEU A 192 8.18 6.54 1.91
CA LEU A 192 9.30 5.85 2.56
C LEU A 192 9.13 5.66 4.07
N MET A 193 8.21 6.40 4.72
CA MET A 193 7.85 6.17 6.13
C MET A 193 7.34 4.75 6.39
N GLN A 194 6.76 4.10 5.38
CA GLN A 194 6.22 2.75 5.49
C GLN A 194 7.31 1.67 5.46
N HIS A 195 8.55 2.04 5.09
CA HIS A 195 9.64 1.08 4.99
C HIS A 195 10.09 0.62 6.39
N PRO A 196 10.32 -0.69 6.62
CA PRO A 196 10.69 -1.22 7.94
C PRO A 196 11.90 -0.51 8.57
N LEU A 197 12.95 -0.24 7.78
CA LEU A 197 14.14 0.49 8.25
C LEU A 197 13.82 1.90 8.78
N VAL A 198 12.84 2.59 8.17
CA VAL A 198 12.44 3.94 8.60
C VAL A 198 11.46 3.88 9.78
N GLN A 199 10.57 2.89 9.80
CA GLN A 199 9.62 2.70 10.90
C GLN A 199 10.33 2.39 12.21
N ASN A 200 11.30 1.47 12.16
CA ASN A 200 12.04 0.99 13.32
C ASN A 200 13.10 1.97 13.83
N ALA A 201 13.49 2.98 13.03
CA ALA A 201 14.46 3.98 13.45
C ALA A 201 13.91 4.92 14.54
N LYS A 202 14.78 5.38 15.46
CA LYS A 202 14.46 6.41 16.46
C LYS A 202 13.90 7.66 15.78
N LYS A 203 12.94 8.37 16.42
CA LYS A 203 12.24 9.55 15.85
C LYS A 203 13.19 10.64 15.31
N LYS A 204 14.34 10.83 15.96
CA LYS A 204 15.39 11.77 15.55
C LYS A 204 16.07 11.34 14.24
N ASP A 205 16.23 10.04 14.03
CA ASP A 205 16.99 9.44 12.92
C ASP A 205 16.14 9.07 11.71
N LYS A 206 14.80 9.00 11.82
CA LYS A 206 13.90 8.64 10.69
C LYS A 206 14.17 9.44 9.42
N GLY A 207 14.44 10.75 9.55
CA GLY A 207 14.76 11.60 8.40
C GLY A 207 16.12 11.29 7.76
N ARG A 208 17.11 10.88 8.57
CA ARG A 208 18.44 10.47 8.09
C ARG A 208 18.36 9.14 7.36
N VAL A 209 17.61 8.18 7.91
CA VAL A 209 17.39 6.86 7.29
C VAL A 209 16.60 7.00 6.00
N ALA A 210 15.51 7.78 5.99
CA ALA A 210 14.71 8.01 4.79
C ALA A 210 15.53 8.66 3.66
N ARG A 211 16.44 9.59 3.98
CA ARG A 211 17.35 10.18 2.99
C ARG A 211 18.29 9.13 2.39
N ALA A 212 18.96 8.35 3.23
CA ALA A 212 19.86 7.30 2.76
C ALA A 212 19.13 6.25 1.91
N LEU A 213 17.91 5.87 2.31
CA LEU A 213 17.06 4.97 1.53
C LEU A 213 16.68 5.58 0.17
N ALA A 214 16.30 6.86 0.14
CA ALA A 214 15.99 7.56 -1.11
C ALA A 214 17.19 7.63 -2.06
N ASP A 215 18.41 7.80 -1.54
CA ASP A 215 19.64 7.80 -2.33
C ASP A 215 19.86 6.44 -3.01
N LYS A 216 19.62 5.34 -2.30
CA LYS A 216 19.75 4.00 -2.87
C LYS A 216 18.62 3.68 -3.87
N ILE A 217 17.38 4.06 -3.57
CA ILE A 217 16.25 3.95 -4.50
C ILE A 217 16.50 4.74 -5.79
N PHE A 218 17.08 5.95 -5.68
CA PHE A 218 17.45 6.75 -6.85
C PHE A 218 18.40 5.99 -7.79
N ILE A 219 19.39 5.29 -7.25
CA ILE A 219 20.32 4.46 -8.03
C ILE A 219 19.56 3.29 -8.65
N CYS A 220 18.79 2.53 -7.86
CA CYS A 220 18.03 1.37 -8.34
C CYS A 220 17.05 1.73 -9.46
N ALA A 221 16.29 2.82 -9.32
CA ALA A 221 15.33 3.28 -10.33
C ALA A 221 16.01 3.61 -11.68
N ARG A 222 17.23 4.15 -11.64
CA ARG A 222 18.02 4.39 -12.85
C ARG A 222 18.55 3.09 -13.44
N VAL A 223 19.02 2.15 -12.61
CA VAL A 223 19.46 0.83 -13.09
C VAL A 223 18.31 0.10 -13.78
N ASP A 224 17.12 0.09 -13.17
CA ASP A 224 15.92 -0.51 -13.76
C ASP A 224 15.56 0.15 -15.11
N TYR A 225 15.56 1.48 -15.18
CA TYR A 225 15.18 2.19 -16.41
C TYR A 225 16.22 2.09 -17.53
N PHE A 226 17.50 2.23 -17.21
CA PHE A 226 18.61 2.20 -18.17
C PHE A 226 19.17 0.79 -18.41
N LYS A 227 18.60 -0.24 -17.76
CA LYS A 227 19.01 -1.64 -17.85
C LYS A 227 20.48 -1.88 -17.47
N GLY A 228 20.88 -1.31 -16.33
CA GLY A 228 22.21 -1.51 -15.77
C GLY A 228 22.40 -2.88 -15.11
N ALA A 229 23.62 -3.14 -14.64
CA ALA A 229 23.91 -4.36 -13.87
C ALA A 229 23.22 -4.34 -12.50
N PRO A 230 22.77 -5.50 -11.98
CA PRO A 230 22.08 -5.60 -10.70
C PRO A 230 23.00 -5.17 -9.55
N ILE A 231 22.47 -4.35 -8.63
CA ILE A 231 23.23 -3.71 -7.55
C ILE A 231 22.45 -3.63 -6.22
N ALA A 232 21.13 -3.85 -6.24
CA ALA A 232 20.23 -3.60 -5.12
C ALA A 232 20.57 -4.41 -3.88
N ALA A 233 20.97 -5.69 -4.03
CA ALA A 233 21.36 -6.53 -2.90
C ALA A 233 22.52 -5.91 -2.10
N ARG A 234 23.59 -5.54 -2.81
CA ARG A 234 24.73 -4.84 -2.22
C ARG A 234 24.32 -3.51 -1.57
N LEU A 235 23.48 -2.72 -2.23
CA LEU A 235 23.04 -1.43 -1.67
C LEU A 235 22.18 -1.59 -0.42
N LEU A 236 21.39 -2.66 -0.35
CA LEU A 236 20.59 -2.99 0.81
C LEU A 236 21.48 -3.42 1.98
N ASP A 237 22.47 -4.28 1.75
CA ASP A 237 23.45 -4.67 2.77
C ASP A 237 24.20 -3.44 3.33
N GLU A 238 24.70 -2.56 2.46
CA GLU A 238 25.35 -1.30 2.87
C GLU A 238 24.42 -0.41 3.71
N LEU A 239 23.12 -0.39 3.40
CA LEU A 239 22.12 0.39 4.13
C LEU A 239 21.85 -0.24 5.50
N GLU A 240 21.69 -1.56 5.55
CA GLU A 240 21.48 -2.30 6.78
C GLU A 240 22.68 -2.22 7.72
N GLU A 241 23.90 -2.41 7.24
CA GLU A 241 25.12 -2.28 8.07
C GLU A 241 25.24 -0.90 8.71
N LYS A 242 24.90 0.15 7.93
CA LYS A 242 24.98 1.55 8.38
C LYS A 242 23.98 1.86 9.50
N PHE A 243 22.85 1.16 9.57
CA PHE A 243 21.78 1.46 10.53
C PHE A 243 21.53 0.36 11.57
N LYS A 244 21.91 -0.90 11.35
CA LYS A 244 21.93 -1.98 12.36
C LYS A 244 22.94 -1.69 13.48
N LYS A 245 24.11 -1.11 13.18
CA LYS A 245 25.13 -0.76 14.17
C LYS A 245 24.71 0.33 15.17
N LYS A 246 23.57 1.01 14.98
CA LYS A 246 23.12 2.12 15.84
C LYS A 246 21.88 1.82 16.68
N SER A 247 21.25 0.66 16.52
CA SER A 247 20.13 0.25 17.39
C SER A 247 20.58 -0.52 18.64
N SER A 248 21.86 -0.92 18.72
CA SER A 248 22.44 -1.71 19.82
C SER A 248 23.21 -0.88 20.84
N THR A 249 23.21 0.45 20.72
CA THR A 249 23.90 1.35 21.65
C THR A 249 22.99 2.55 21.88
N GLU A 250 22.74 2.84 23.17
CA GLU A 250 21.73 3.75 23.75
C GLU A 250 20.35 3.14 24.03
#